data_AF-A0A2S0WXP9-F1
#
_entry.id   AF-A0A2S0WXP9-F1
#
_cell.length_a   1.000
_cell.length_b   1.000
_cell.length_c   1.000
_cell.angle_alpha   90.00
_cell.angle_beta   90.00
_cell.angle_gamma   90.00
#
_symmetry.space_group_name_H-M   'P 1'
#
loop_
_entity.id
_entity.type
_entity.pdbx_description
1 polymer ?
#
loop_
_entity_poly.entity_id
_entity_poly.type
_entity_poly.pdbx_seq_one_letter_code
_entity_poly.pdbx_strand_id
1 'polypeptide(L)'
;MAGDTDTRSGWLGIAVIWAIALVGAVVVVALAATGTAAWFGDDTRLGVYGALGIVLAASVIGALIVQLATRRPDGFVIRASWSIVGAAAVIAIAAIAVAPITVAVSG
;
A
#
# COMPACT_ATOMS: atom_id res chain seq x y z
N MET A 1 -19.13 29.80 6.75
CA MET A 1 -17.76 29.23 6.73
C MET A 1 -17.81 27.78 7.22
N ALA A 2 -18.34 26.84 6.41
CA ALA A 2 -18.49 25.42 6.79
C ALA A 2 -17.85 24.43 5.78
N GLY A 3 -17.32 24.93 4.64
CA GLY A 3 -16.77 24.07 3.59
C GLY A 3 -15.36 23.51 3.87
N ASP A 4 -14.63 24.09 4.81
CA ASP A 4 -13.21 23.79 5.03
C ASP A 4 -13.00 22.51 5.86
N THR A 5 -13.92 22.21 6.78
CA THR A 5 -13.89 21.03 7.65
C THR A 5 -14.32 19.75 6.93
N ASP A 6 -15.32 19.83 6.04
CA ASP A 6 -15.79 18.67 5.26
C ASP A 6 -14.74 18.19 4.25
N THR A 7 -13.93 19.10 3.71
CA THR A 7 -12.83 18.78 2.78
C THR A 7 -11.65 18.13 3.50
N ARG A 8 -11.27 18.64 4.68
CA ARG A 8 -10.20 18.05 5.52
C ARG A 8 -10.50 16.63 5.99
N SER A 9 -11.74 16.36 6.39
CA SER A 9 -12.17 15.02 6.83
C SER A 9 -12.02 13.97 5.71
N GLY A 10 -12.36 14.35 4.47
CA GLY A 10 -12.20 13.49 3.30
C GLY A 10 -10.74 13.16 2.96
N TRP A 11 -9.84 14.13 3.12
CA TRP A 11 -8.41 13.96 2.86
C TRP A 11 -7.69 13.19 3.98
N LEU A 12 -8.16 13.28 5.22
CA LEU A 12 -7.63 12.49 6.34
C LEU A 12 -7.80 10.99 6.12
N GLY A 13 -8.94 10.54 5.57
CA GLY A 13 -9.14 9.13 5.24
C GLY A 13 -8.14 8.61 4.20
N ILE A 14 -7.82 9.43 3.19
CA ILE A 14 -6.82 9.11 2.16
C ILE A 14 -5.43 9.00 2.79
N ALA A 15 -5.05 9.97 3.63
CA ALA A 15 -3.76 10.00 4.31
C ALA A 15 -3.55 8.78 5.22
N VAL A 16 -4.60 8.30 5.90
CA VAL A 16 -4.54 7.10 6.74
C VAL A 16 -4.24 5.84 5.91
N ILE A 17 -4.87 5.69 4.74
CA ILE A 17 -4.61 4.56 3.84
C ILE A 17 -3.17 4.59 3.35
N TRP A 18 -2.65 5.78 3.01
CA TRP A 18 -1.27 5.96 2.60
C TRP A 18 -0.30 5.58 3.72
N ALA A 19 -0.59 5.97 4.95
CA ALA A 19 0.23 5.59 6.10
C ALA A 19 0.25 4.07 6.30
N ILE A 20 -0.89 3.39 6.17
CA ILE A 20 -0.97 1.93 6.28
C ILE A 20 -0.15 1.24 5.17
N ALA A 21 -0.31 1.69 3.93
CA ALA A 21 0.45 1.16 2.79
C ALA A 21 1.97 1.36 2.99
N LEU A 22 2.37 2.54 3.46
CA LEU A 22 3.77 2.87 3.73
C LEU A 22 4.35 2.01 4.85
N VAL A 23 3.62 1.83 5.96
CA VAL A 23 4.05 0.95 7.05
C VAL A 23 4.19 -0.49 6.57
N GLY A 24 3.19 -1.01 5.85
CA GLY A 24 3.25 -2.38 5.31
C GLY A 24 4.42 -2.58 4.35
N ALA A 25 4.67 -1.62 3.46
CA ALA A 25 5.79 -1.66 2.53
C ALA A 25 7.14 -1.62 3.27
N VAL A 26 7.31 -0.74 4.26
CA VAL A 26 8.52 -0.64 5.07
C VAL A 26 8.80 -1.95 5.80
N VAL A 27 7.78 -2.58 6.39
CA VAL A 27 7.93 -3.87 7.06
C VAL A 27 8.41 -4.95 6.09
N VAL A 28 7.82 -5.06 4.91
CA VAL A 28 8.22 -6.06 3.90
C VAL A 28 9.66 -5.82 3.43
N VAL A 29 10.02 -4.58 3.12
CA VAL A 29 11.39 -4.22 2.70
C VAL A 29 12.41 -4.52 3.80
N ALA A 30 12.11 -4.19 5.06
CA ALA A 30 12.99 -4.46 6.19
C ALA A 30 13.19 -5.97 6.40
N LEU A 31 12.12 -6.77 6.36
CA LEU A 31 12.18 -8.22 6.46
C LEU A 31 13.00 -8.84 5.32
N ALA A 32 12.82 -8.36 4.09
CA ALA A 32 13.63 -8.78 2.94
C ALA A 32 15.12 -8.42 3.14
N ALA A 33 15.42 -7.23 3.65
CA ALA A 33 16.79 -6.79 3.94
C ALA A 33 17.46 -7.63 5.04
N THR A 34 16.68 -8.16 6.00
CA THR A 34 17.20 -9.09 7.04
C THR A 34 17.39 -10.52 6.57
N GLY A 35 17.11 -10.83 5.30
CA GLY A 35 17.31 -12.17 4.72
C GLY A 35 16.10 -13.11 4.84
N THR A 36 14.90 -12.59 5.11
CA THR A 36 13.67 -13.39 5.09
C THR A 36 13.44 -13.91 3.66
N ALA A 37 13.46 -15.23 3.49
CA ALA A 37 13.31 -15.89 2.19
C ALA A 37 11.98 -16.62 2.01
N ALA A 38 11.28 -16.93 3.11
CA ALA A 38 9.99 -17.62 3.09
C ALA A 38 8.84 -16.61 3.16
N TRP A 39 8.02 -16.55 2.10
CA TRP A 39 6.95 -15.56 1.95
C TRP A 39 5.65 -16.25 1.54
N PHE A 40 4.71 -16.39 2.48
CA PHE A 40 3.37 -16.92 2.22
C PHE A 40 3.33 -18.23 1.39
N GLY A 41 4.22 -19.17 1.71
CA GLY A 41 4.32 -20.46 1.01
C GLY A 41 5.20 -20.46 -0.24
N ASP A 42 5.82 -19.32 -0.57
CA ASP A 42 6.85 -19.19 -1.59
C ASP A 42 8.22 -18.99 -0.93
N ASP A 43 9.08 -19.99 -1.05
CA ASP A 43 10.47 -19.96 -0.54
C ASP A 43 11.46 -19.41 -1.58
N THR A 44 10.98 -19.01 -2.76
CA THR A 44 11.81 -18.35 -3.77
C THR A 44 12.03 -16.88 -3.41
N ARG A 45 13.15 -16.32 -3.87
CA ARG A 45 13.47 -14.89 -3.66
C ARG A 45 12.43 -13.94 -4.27
N LEU A 46 11.58 -14.42 -5.18
CA LEU A 46 10.51 -13.64 -5.79
C LEU A 46 9.27 -13.53 -4.88
N GLY A 47 9.17 -14.34 -3.81
CA GLY A 47 8.08 -14.33 -2.85
C GLY A 47 7.83 -12.97 -2.18
N VAL A 48 8.86 -12.11 -2.09
CA VAL A 48 8.73 -10.72 -1.63
C VAL A 48 7.70 -9.94 -2.46
N TYR A 49 7.65 -10.14 -3.78
CA TYR A 49 6.69 -9.45 -4.63
C TYR A 49 5.25 -9.91 -4.33
N GLY A 50 5.06 -11.17 -3.95
CA GLY A 50 3.79 -11.69 -3.44
C GLY A 50 3.37 -10.99 -2.15
N ALA A 51 4.30 -10.82 -1.21
CA ALA A 51 4.05 -10.09 0.04
C ALA A 51 3.69 -8.61 -0.20
N LEU A 52 4.40 -7.92 -1.10
CA LEU A 52 4.04 -6.55 -1.51
C LEU A 52 2.65 -6.49 -2.17
N GLY A 53 2.29 -7.50 -2.96
CA GLY A 53 0.95 -7.65 -3.53
C GLY A 53 -0.15 -7.78 -2.47
N ILE A 54 0.11 -8.53 -1.39
CA ILE A 54 -0.81 -8.66 -0.25
C ILE A 54 -0.98 -7.32 0.47
N VAL A 55 0.11 -6.57 0.69
CA VAL A 55 0.04 -5.22 1.29
C VAL A 55 -0.82 -4.28 0.44
N LEU A 56 -0.65 -4.32 -0.89
CA LEU A 56 -1.47 -3.55 -1.81
C LEU A 56 -2.94 -3.96 -1.70
N ALA A 57 -3.25 -5.25 -1.75
CA ALA A 57 -4.61 -5.76 -1.65
C ALA A 57 -5.28 -5.36 -0.33
N ALA A 58 -4.57 -5.49 0.80
CA ALA A 58 -5.05 -5.07 2.11
C ALA A 58 -5.33 -3.55 2.15
N SER A 59 -4.47 -2.74 1.54
CA SER A 59 -4.63 -1.29 1.45
C SER A 59 -5.87 -0.91 0.63
N VAL A 60 -6.11 -1.59 -0.50
CA VAL A 60 -7.31 -1.40 -1.33
C VAL A 60 -8.56 -1.78 -0.55
N ILE A 61 -8.57 -2.93 0.13
CA ILE A 61 -9.71 -3.36 0.95
C ILE A 61 -9.98 -2.35 2.06
N GLY A 62 -8.95 -1.90 2.78
CA GLY A 62 -9.06 -0.85 3.80
C GLY A 62 -9.65 0.45 3.24
N ALA A 63 -9.21 0.86 2.05
CA ALA A 63 -9.75 2.03 1.36
C ALA A 63 -11.23 1.87 1.03
N LEU A 64 -11.66 0.70 0.56
CA LEU A 64 -13.06 0.42 0.26
C LEU A 64 -13.91 0.39 1.54
N ILE A 65 -13.42 -0.21 2.63
CA ILE A 65 -14.12 -0.27 3.93
C ILE A 65 -14.36 1.15 4.48
N VAL A 66 -13.33 1.99 4.49
CA VAL A 66 -13.43 3.38 5.00
C VAL A 66 -14.45 4.18 4.19
N GLN A 67 -14.46 4.00 2.87
CA GLN A 67 -15.40 4.71 2.01
C GLN A 67 -16.83 4.19 2.13
N LEU A 68 -17.01 2.87 2.33
CA LEU A 68 -18.33 2.29 2.60
C LEU A 68 -18.89 2.77 3.95
N ALA A 69 -18.03 2.88 4.97
CA ALA A 69 -18.39 3.37 6.30
C ALA A 69 -18.82 4.85 6.29
N THR A 70 -18.26 5.66 5.40
CA THR A 70 -18.55 7.11 5.33
C THR A 70 -19.84 7.46 4.58
N ARG A 71 -20.46 6.51 3.86
CA ARG A 71 -21.80 6.62 3.21
C ARG A 71 -22.07 7.94 2.45
N ARG A 72 -21.05 8.67 1.99
CA ARG A 72 -21.20 9.91 1.21
C ARG A 72 -20.94 9.62 -0.27
N PRO A 73 -21.97 9.70 -1.15
CA PRO A 73 -21.83 9.33 -2.57
C PRO A 73 -21.03 10.36 -3.38
N ASP A 74 -20.96 11.62 -2.93
CA ASP A 74 -20.30 12.68 -3.71
C ASP A 74 -18.77 12.58 -3.71
N GLY A 75 -18.23 12.31 -4.89
CA GLY A 75 -16.78 12.23 -5.14
C GLY A 75 -16.12 10.94 -4.67
N PHE A 76 -16.89 9.87 -4.40
CA PHE A 76 -16.38 8.55 -3.99
C PHE A 76 -15.30 8.02 -4.96
N VAL A 77 -15.62 7.97 -6.26
CA VAL A 77 -14.73 7.38 -7.27
C VAL A 77 -13.40 8.12 -7.36
N ILE A 78 -13.42 9.46 -7.29
CA ILE A 78 -12.20 10.27 -7.37
C ILE A 78 -11.32 10.04 -6.12
N ARG A 79 -11.91 10.00 -4.92
CA ARG A 79 -11.16 9.75 -3.68
C ARG A 79 -10.63 8.31 -3.60
N ALA A 80 -11.43 7.32 -4.01
CA ALA A 80 -11.01 5.93 -4.12
C ALA A 80 -9.81 5.78 -5.05
N SER A 81 -9.92 6.34 -6.26
CA SER A 81 -8.87 6.28 -7.27
C SER A 81 -7.60 6.94 -6.78
N TRP A 82 -7.68 8.11 -6.12
CA TRP A 82 -6.50 8.76 -5.53
C TRP A 82 -5.85 7.97 -4.41
N SER A 83 -6.63 7.32 -3.54
CA SER A 83 -6.10 6.40 -2.52
C SER A 83 -5.39 5.20 -3.14
N ILE A 84 -5.99 4.58 -4.16
CA ILE A 84 -5.45 3.39 -4.82
C ILE A 84 -4.18 3.74 -5.60
N VAL A 85 -4.17 4.86 -6.33
CA VAL A 85 -3.00 5.34 -7.07
C VAL A 85 -1.84 5.64 -6.11
N GLY A 86 -2.11 6.28 -4.98
CA GLY A 86 -1.09 6.53 -3.95
C GLY A 86 -0.50 5.24 -3.39
N ALA A 87 -1.35 4.29 -3.00
CA ALA A 87 -0.90 2.97 -2.52
C ALA A 87 -0.09 2.23 -3.60
N ALA A 88 -0.54 2.24 -4.85
CA ALA A 88 0.18 1.63 -5.97
C ALA A 88 1.56 2.28 -6.19
N ALA A 89 1.67 3.61 -6.06
CA ALA A 89 2.94 4.32 -6.18
C ALA A 89 3.92 3.92 -5.05
N VAL A 90 3.46 3.84 -3.80
CA VAL A 90 4.27 3.38 -2.66
C VAL A 90 4.79 1.96 -2.89
N ILE A 91 3.92 1.06 -3.38
CA ILE A 91 4.29 -0.33 -3.66
C ILE A 91 5.25 -0.43 -4.85
N ALA A 92 5.08 0.38 -5.88
CA ALA A 92 6.02 0.44 -7.00
C ALA A 92 7.42 0.88 -6.54
N ILE A 93 7.51 1.89 -5.66
CA ILE A 93 8.78 2.32 -5.07
C ILE A 93 9.40 1.21 -4.23
N ALA A 94 8.61 0.52 -3.41
CA ALA A 94 9.09 -0.61 -2.61
C ALA A 94 9.58 -1.77 -3.48
N ALA A 95 8.88 -2.08 -4.58
CA ALA A 95 9.28 -3.11 -5.53
C ALA A 95 10.63 -2.78 -6.20
N ILE A 96 10.86 -1.53 -6.57
CA ILE A 96 12.15 -1.05 -7.09
C ILE A 96 13.24 -1.18 -6.02
N ALA A 97 12.94 -0.84 -4.76
CA ALA A 97 13.91 -0.90 -3.67
C ALA A 97 14.38 -2.33 -3.35
N VAL A 98 13.53 -3.35 -3.55
CA VAL A 98 13.90 -4.75 -3.31
C VAL A 98 14.55 -5.42 -4.52
N ALA A 99 14.46 -4.82 -5.71
CA ALA A 99 15.10 -5.33 -6.93
C ALA A 99 16.60 -5.68 -6.79
N PRO A 100 17.47 -4.87 -6.16
CA PRO A 100 18.87 -5.27 -5.96
C PRO A 100 19.03 -6.53 -5.09
N ILE A 101 18.15 -6.73 -4.09
CA ILE A 101 18.20 -7.88 -3.18
C ILE A 101 17.82 -9.17 -3.93
N THR A 102 16.90 -9.08 -4.88
CA THR A 102 16.44 -10.24 -5.67
C THR A 102 17.39 -10.58 -6.83
N VAL A 103 18.15 -9.61 -7.34
CA VAL A 103 19.06 -9.75 -8.51
C VAL A 103 20.53 -10.01 -8.13
N ALA A 104 20.99 -9.67 -6.92
CA ALA A 104 22.42 -9.65 -6.54
C ALA A 104 23.18 -11.00 -6.52
N VAL A 105 22.61 -12.13 -6.94
CA VAL A 105 23.33 -13.42 -7.07
C VAL A 105 22.96 -14.09 -8.40
N SER A 106 23.22 -13.39 -9.49
CA SER A 106 23.31 -13.97 -10.84
C SER A 106 24.76 -14.03 -11.35
N GLY A 107 25.74 -13.70 -10.49
CA GLY A 107 27.17 -13.66 -10.79
C GLY A 107 27.93 -14.76 -10.09
#